data_AF-A0A421J3P9-F1
#
_entry.id   AF-A0A421J3P9-F1
#
_cell.length_a   1.000
_cell.length_b   1.000
_cell.length_c   1.000
_cell.angle_alpha   90.00
_cell.angle_beta   90.00
_cell.angle_gamma   90.00
#
_symmetry.space_group_name_H-M   'P 1'
#
loop_
_entity.id
_entity.type
_entity.pdbx_description
1 polymer ?
#
loop_
_entity_poly.entity_id
_entity_poly.type
_entity_poly.pdbx_seq_one_letter_code
_entity_poly.pdbx_strand_id
1 'polypeptide(L)'
;MSAKSTPTVQQILSLLKTLPKDRIKHYASFKDTQIDRFSNKEITSAISDHDMRLQYMALRNLVNDKYKRYYKLDDKLLKPKGNPRYYERIMSEIKGEKKETFWTAIRTVVFGQ
;
A
#
# COMPACT_ATOMS: atom_id res chain seq x y z
N MET A 1 30.24 8.18 -21.30
CA MET A 1 30.60 7.36 -20.11
C MET A 1 29.38 6.49 -19.77
N SER A 2 29.50 5.17 -19.88
CA SER A 2 28.36 4.24 -19.70
C SER A 2 27.93 4.20 -18.23
N ALA A 3 26.75 4.74 -17.94
CA ALA A 3 26.16 4.74 -16.59
C ALA A 3 25.87 3.30 -16.17
N LYS A 4 26.73 2.71 -15.33
CA LYS A 4 26.44 1.44 -14.66
C LYS A 4 25.18 1.65 -13.83
N SER A 5 24.11 0.91 -14.14
CA SER A 5 22.98 0.78 -13.22
C SER A 5 23.52 0.31 -11.88
N THR A 6 23.31 1.09 -10.82
CA THR A 6 23.81 0.73 -9.49
C THR A 6 23.14 -0.58 -9.05
N PRO A 7 23.87 -1.53 -8.43
CA PRO A 7 23.32 -2.84 -8.04
C PRO A 7 22.07 -2.71 -7.14
N THR A 8 21.97 -1.62 -6.36
CA THR A 8 20.81 -1.27 -5.54
C THR A 8 19.53 -1.07 -6.36
N VAL A 9 19.60 -0.47 -7.55
CA VAL A 9 18.42 -0.27 -8.41
C VAL A 9 17.86 -1.61 -8.87
N GLN A 10 18.72 -2.58 -9.19
CA GLN A 10 18.28 -3.92 -9.57
C GLN A 10 17.59 -4.65 -8.41
N GLN A 11 18.08 -4.47 -7.18
CA GLN A 11 17.44 -4.99 -5.97
C GLN A 11 16.08 -4.33 -5.69
N ILE A 12 15.96 -3.01 -5.93
CA ILE A 12 14.68 -2.31 -5.81
C ILE A 12 13.68 -2.86 -6.84
N LEU A 13 14.08 -2.97 -8.11
CA LEU A 13 13.21 -3.50 -9.16
C LEU A 13 12.79 -4.95 -8.91
N SER A 14 13.67 -5.79 -8.37
CA SER A 14 13.31 -7.16 -8.02
C SER A 14 12.30 -7.21 -6.87
N LEU A 15 12.46 -6.39 -5.83
CA LEU A 15 11.48 -6.26 -4.74
C LEU A 15 10.14 -5.71 -5.22
N LEU A 16 10.12 -4.69 -6.09
CA LEU A 16 8.87 -4.15 -6.62
C LEU A 16 8.08 -5.20 -7.40
N LYS A 17 8.77 -6.09 -8.13
CA LYS A 17 8.13 -7.18 -8.87
C LYS A 17 7.42 -8.19 -7.98
N THR A 18 7.87 -8.38 -6.73
CA THR A 18 7.22 -9.31 -5.79
C THR A 18 5.96 -8.74 -5.13
N LEU A 19 5.76 -7.42 -5.16
CA LEU A 19 4.54 -6.82 -4.60
C LEU A 19 3.28 -7.30 -5.33
N PRO A 20 2.17 -7.55 -4.60
CA PRO A 20 0.89 -7.89 -5.21
C PRO A 20 0.39 -6.74 -6.08
N LYS A 21 -0.52 -7.04 -7.01
CA LYS A 21 -1.26 -5.98 -7.73
C LYS A 21 -2.15 -5.22 -6.76
N ASP A 22 -2.27 -3.92 -6.96
CA ASP A 22 -3.14 -3.08 -6.13
C ASP A 22 -4.59 -3.55 -6.24
N ARG A 23 -5.24 -3.70 -5.09
CA ARG A 23 -6.61 -4.21 -5.00
C ARG A 23 -7.62 -3.23 -5.59
N ILE A 24 -7.38 -1.93 -5.42
CA ILE A 24 -8.20 -0.86 -5.96
C ILE A 24 -7.37 -0.16 -7.03
N LYS A 25 -7.75 -0.34 -8.30
CA LYS A 25 -7.13 0.39 -9.41
C LYS A 25 -7.66 1.81 -9.42
N HIS A 26 -6.96 2.71 -8.74
CA HIS A 26 -7.11 4.14 -8.97
C HIS A 26 -6.28 4.55 -10.20
N TYR A 27 -6.25 5.85 -10.53
CA TYR A 27 -5.51 6.40 -11.67
C TYR A 27 -4.03 5.98 -11.75
N ALA A 28 -3.44 5.49 -10.66
CA ALA A 28 -2.07 4.99 -10.60
C ALA A 28 -1.95 3.77 -9.69
N SER A 29 -0.99 2.88 -10.00
CA SER A 29 -0.54 1.80 -9.12
C SER A 29 0.80 2.13 -8.49
N PHE A 30 0.97 1.86 -7.20
CA PHE A 30 2.27 2.07 -6.54
C PHE A 30 3.35 1.22 -7.19
N LYS A 31 3.07 -0.07 -7.41
CA LYS A 31 4.02 -1.00 -8.02
C LYS A 31 4.48 -0.51 -9.40
N ASP A 32 3.54 -0.18 -10.27
CA ASP A 32 3.84 0.17 -11.66
C ASP A 32 4.56 1.52 -11.73
N THR A 33 4.08 2.54 -11.01
CA THR A 33 4.73 3.87 -10.99
C THR A 33 6.15 3.83 -10.45
N GLN A 34 6.43 3.00 -9.43
CA GLN A 34 7.79 2.86 -8.94
C GLN A 34 8.67 2.07 -9.91
N ILE A 35 8.15 1.03 -10.57
CA ILE A 35 8.90 0.31 -11.61
C ILE A 35 9.30 1.26 -12.73
N ASP A 36 8.38 2.11 -13.20
CA ASP A 36 8.66 3.10 -14.24
C ASP A 36 9.73 4.10 -13.79
N ARG A 37 9.61 4.63 -12.56
CA ARG A 37 10.58 5.56 -11.97
C ARG A 37 11.99 4.97 -11.90
N PHE A 38 12.14 3.75 -11.39
CA PHE A 38 13.46 3.12 -11.22
C PHE A 38 14.00 2.48 -12.50
N SER A 39 13.16 2.33 -13.54
CA SER A 39 13.61 1.96 -14.88
C SER A 39 14.16 3.17 -15.66
N ASN A 40 13.78 4.39 -15.27
CA ASN A 40 14.28 5.62 -15.88
C ASN A 40 15.70 5.95 -15.37
N LYS A 41 16.69 5.83 -16.27
CA LYS A 41 18.11 6.08 -15.97
C LYS A 41 18.38 7.50 -15.53
N GLU A 42 17.73 8.50 -16.14
CA GLU A 42 17.94 9.91 -15.81
C GLU A 42 17.57 10.18 -14.35
N ILE A 43 16.39 9.70 -13.93
CA ILE A 43 15.92 9.81 -12.55
C ILE A 43 16.87 9.09 -11.60
N THR A 44 17.27 7.85 -11.92
CA THR A 44 18.14 7.07 -11.02
C THR A 44 19.53 7.68 -10.87
N SER A 45 20.05 8.34 -11.92
CA SER A 45 21.37 8.97 -11.90
C SER A 45 21.42 10.27 -11.08
N ALA A 46 20.27 10.92 -10.88
CA ALA A 46 20.14 12.12 -10.08
C ALA A 46 20.05 11.84 -8.56
N ILE A 47 19.84 10.58 -8.16
CA ILE A 47 19.69 10.18 -6.77
C ILE A 47 21.08 9.79 -6.22
N SER A 48 21.43 10.33 -5.05
CA SER A 48 22.69 9.95 -4.38
C SER A 48 22.69 8.48 -3.97
N ASP A 49 23.87 7.86 -3.88
CA ASP A 49 23.99 6.46 -3.43
C ASP A 49 23.43 6.26 -2.01
N HIS A 50 23.59 7.26 -1.14
CA HIS A 50 23.04 7.24 0.21
C HIS A 50 21.51 7.19 0.18
N ASP A 51 20.87 8.07 -0.59
CA ASP A 51 19.41 8.13 -0.70
C ASP A 51 18.84 6.89 -1.40
N MET A 52 19.56 6.36 -2.39
CA MET A 52 19.18 5.12 -3.07
C MET A 52 19.15 3.95 -2.06
N ARG A 53 20.13 3.88 -1.16
CA ARG A 53 20.17 2.88 -0.09
C ARG A 53 19.03 3.07 0.92
N LEU A 54 18.70 4.30 1.29
CA LEU A 54 17.56 4.59 2.17
C LEU A 54 16.24 4.16 1.53
N GLN A 55 16.05 4.43 0.24
CA GLN A 55 14.86 4.02 -0.52
C GLN A 55 14.73 2.50 -0.57
N TYR A 56 15.83 1.78 -0.81
CA TYR A 56 15.83 0.31 -0.75
C TYR A 56 15.44 -0.22 0.64
N MET A 57 15.98 0.36 1.72
CA MET A 57 15.63 -0.04 3.09
C MET A 57 14.16 0.22 3.43
N ALA A 58 13.63 1.37 3.00
CA ALA A 58 12.21 1.70 3.16
C ALA A 58 11.31 0.70 2.41
N LEU A 59 11.62 0.42 1.13
CA LEU A 59 10.88 -0.57 0.34
C LEU A 59 10.95 -1.96 0.97
N ARG A 60 12.13 -2.39 1.44
CA ARG A 60 12.30 -3.67 2.12
C ARG A 60 11.47 -3.75 3.41
N ASN A 61 11.37 -2.66 4.18
CA ASN A 61 10.53 -2.62 5.37
C ASN A 61 9.03 -2.72 5.02
N LEU A 62 8.62 -2.07 3.93
CA LEU A 62 7.25 -2.13 3.42
C LEU A 62 6.89 -3.55 2.96
N VAL A 63 7.70 -4.17 2.11
CA VAL A 63 7.48 -5.52 1.58
C VAL A 63 7.43 -6.57 2.70
N ASN A 64 8.27 -6.42 3.73
CA ASN A 64 8.31 -7.36 4.85
C ASN A 64 7.24 -7.12 5.91
N ASP A 65 6.30 -6.19 5.69
CA ASP A 65 5.24 -5.88 6.66
C ASP A 65 5.80 -5.61 8.07
N LYS A 66 6.99 -5.00 8.18
CA LYS A 66 7.79 -4.96 9.44
C LYS A 66 6.99 -4.50 10.66
N TYR A 67 6.09 -3.53 10.47
CA TYR A 67 5.31 -2.90 11.54
C TYR A 67 3.89 -3.47 11.70
N LYS A 68 3.50 -4.47 10.90
CA LYS A 68 2.15 -5.04 10.91
C LYS A 68 1.71 -5.56 12.28
N ARG A 69 2.65 -6.07 13.08
CA ARG A 69 2.38 -6.59 14.43
C ARG A 69 2.61 -5.56 15.54
N TYR A 70 3.24 -4.43 15.22
CA TYR A 70 3.54 -3.40 16.22
C TYR A 70 2.26 -2.71 16.69
N TYR A 71 1.31 -2.51 15.77
CA TYR A 71 -0.03 -1.98 16.07
C TYR A 71 -1.06 -3.09 15.88
N LYS A 72 -1.13 -4.03 16.83
CA LYS A 72 -2.12 -5.12 16.78
C LYS A 72 -3.52 -4.53 16.77
N LEU A 73 -4.26 -4.79 15.70
CA LEU A 73 -5.68 -4.48 15.60
C LEU A 73 -6.44 -5.40 16.56
N ASP A 74 -7.05 -4.82 17.58
CA ASP A 74 -7.86 -5.55 18.55
C ASP A 74 -9.33 -5.56 18.13
N ASP A 75 -10.12 -6.43 18.78
CA ASP A 75 -11.55 -6.52 18.51
C ASP A 75 -12.28 -5.22 18.84
N LYS A 76 -11.77 -4.41 19.78
CA LYS A 76 -12.35 -3.12 20.12
C LYS A 76 -12.28 -2.14 18.95
N LEU A 77 -11.18 -2.12 18.19
CA LEU A 77 -11.01 -1.29 17.00
C LEU A 77 -11.73 -1.87 15.78
N LEU A 78 -11.66 -3.19 15.58
CA LEU A 78 -12.29 -3.84 14.42
C LEU A 78 -13.82 -3.93 14.54
N LYS A 79 -14.33 -4.08 15.77
CA LYS A 79 -15.74 -4.31 16.10
C LYS A 79 -16.16 -3.43 17.28
N PRO A 80 -16.19 -2.10 17.11
CA PRO A 80 -16.58 -1.19 18.19
C PRO A 80 -18.01 -1.48 18.66
N LYS A 81 -18.30 -1.28 19.95
CA LYS A 81 -19.61 -1.62 20.55
C LYS A 81 -20.81 -0.99 19.83
N GLY A 82 -20.66 0.24 19.34
CA GLY A 82 -21.71 0.95 18.61
C GLY A 82 -21.85 0.55 17.14
N ASN A 83 -20.86 -0.14 16.55
CA ASN A 83 -20.94 -0.65 15.19
C ASN A 83 -20.08 -1.92 15.03
N PRO A 84 -20.56 -3.09 15.49
CA PRO A 84 -19.78 -4.32 15.48
C PRO A 84 -19.41 -4.83 14.08
N ARG A 85 -20.13 -4.40 13.04
CA ARG A 85 -19.91 -4.78 11.63
C ARG A 85 -19.10 -3.76 10.84
N TYR A 86 -18.58 -2.71 11.49
CA TYR A 86 -17.92 -1.58 10.83
C TYR A 86 -16.81 -2.00 9.86
N TYR A 87 -15.85 -2.81 10.34
CA TYR A 87 -14.72 -3.25 9.53
C TYR A 87 -15.14 -4.18 8.39
N GLU A 88 -16.03 -5.14 8.67
CA GLU A 88 -16.54 -6.10 7.69
C GLU A 88 -17.24 -5.37 6.54
N ARG A 89 -18.02 -4.33 6.87
CA ARG A 89 -18.72 -3.47 5.92
C ARG A 89 -17.75 -2.73 5.00
N ILE A 90 -16.79 -2.01 5.57
CA ILE A 90 -15.74 -1.29 4.80
C ILE A 90 -14.99 -2.28 3.89
N MET A 91 -14.64 -3.45 4.41
CA MET A 91 -13.94 -4.45 3.62
C MET A 91 -14.79 -5.03 2.49
N SER A 92 -16.10 -5.22 2.71
CA SER A 92 -17.03 -5.69 1.68
C SER A 92 -17.26 -4.66 0.57
N GLU A 93 -17.31 -3.37 0.93
CA GLU A 93 -17.39 -2.26 -0.03
C GLU A 93 -16.12 -2.19 -0.88
N ILE A 94 -14.94 -2.24 -0.25
CA ILE A 94 -13.63 -2.23 -0.94
C ILE A 94 -13.49 -3.41 -1.90
N LYS A 95 -13.99 -4.59 -1.52
CA LYS A 95 -13.97 -5.78 -2.38
C LYS A 95 -15.04 -5.77 -3.47
N GLY A 96 -16.00 -4.85 -3.43
CA GLY A 96 -17.13 -4.81 -4.35
C GLY A 96 -18.18 -5.89 -4.09
N GLU A 97 -18.15 -6.55 -2.93
CA GLU A 97 -19.09 -7.62 -2.56
C GLU A 97 -20.48 -7.04 -2.22
N LYS A 98 -20.54 -5.85 -1.61
CA LYS A 98 -21.77 -5.14 -1.26
C LYS A 98 -21.56 -3.64 -1.39
N LYS A 99 -22.48 -2.94 -2.05
CA LYS A 99 -22.54 -1.47 -2.06
C LYS A 99 -23.68 -1.04 -1.15
N GLU A 100 -23.37 -0.36 -0.06
CA GLU A 100 -24.40 0.29 0.73
C GLU A 100 -24.82 1.60 0.07
N THR A 101 -26.13 1.83 0.03
CA THR A 101 -26.69 3.10 -0.44
C THR A 101 -26.42 4.19 0.59
N PHE A 102 -26.31 5.45 0.15
CA PHE A 102 -26.01 6.60 1.01
C PHE A 102 -26.94 6.70 2.24
N TRP A 103 -28.23 6.37 2.06
CA TRP A 103 -29.22 6.29 3.14
C TRP A 103 -28.93 5.22 4.18
N THR A 104 -28.44 4.05 3.76
CA THR A 104 -28.04 2.95 4.65
C THR A 104 -26.84 3.37 5.49
N ALA A 105 -25.82 3.98 4.88
CA ALA A 105 -24.64 4.45 5.58
C ALA A 105 -24.97 5.50 6.66
N ILE A 106 -25.87 6.44 6.38
CA ILE A 106 -26.34 7.42 7.38
C ILE A 106 -27.06 6.73 8.53
N ARG A 107 -27.96 5.79 8.25
CA ARG A 107 -28.69 5.03 9.28
C ARG A 107 -27.73 4.25 10.17
N THR A 108 -26.72 3.61 9.59
CA THR A 108 -25.72 2.83 10.32
C THR A 108 -24.84 3.70 11.22
N VAL A 109 -24.51 4.94 10.81
CA VAL A 109 -23.75 5.86 11.66
C VAL A 109 -24.59 6.37 12.85
N VAL A 110 -25.87 6.64 12.61
CA VAL A 110 -26.77 7.21 13.64
C VAL A 110 -27.28 6.14 14.62
N PHE A 111 -27.56 4.93 14.15
CA PHE A 111 -28.23 3.87 14.92
C PHE A 111 -27.37 2.64 15.17
N GLY A 112 -26.17 2.54 14.59
CA GLY A 112 -25.30 1.38 14.73
C GLY A 112 -25.77 0.12 13.97
N GLN A 113 -26.78 0.26 13.10
CA GLN A 113 -27.40 -0.80 12.29
C GLN A 113 -27.62 -0.31 10.85
#